data_AF-A0A925HEP2-F1
#
_entry.id   AF-A0A925HEP2-F1
#
_cell.length_a   1.000
_cell.length_b   1.000
_cell.length_c   1.000
_cell.angle_alpha   90.00
_cell.angle_beta   90.00
_cell.angle_gamma   90.00
#
_symmetry.space_group_name_H-M   'P 1'
#
loop_
_entity.id
_entity.type
_entity.pdbx_description
1 polymer ?
#
loop_
_entity_poly.entity_id
_entity_poly.type
_entity_poly.pdbx_seq_one_letter_code
_entity_poly.pdbx_strand_id
1 'polypeptide(L)'
;QNPQKLASLLQAPPDPLESRFRATYTTLLNLLDAYGTFAQVRDIAARSFARRDDARDIAPLEIEREEAERRMRSKLSEAGCDLPPDVARGLERLASARSRLLEGAPLTRTDAYMRWLDKEVTPGRVVVVGRGSRRLVFVTERRGDGLAGVRDNGRRVTLAMERVGRVFEETHKLDEKSRDEAFEQVRAGNATPLREPRLREARAETEGAVALINDLIESLSSQGGERERCEEALWGVMQEAEVIERMERRIESVRGEVWQPFERRARVLHHFGYLDFFAERVTERGRWLADLRIDRPLLVGEAIGRGLFATLDAPRAAGLMAALAADAERDYGELELDDALISALAKFDRIAYDAASVEWQQDLEPAPEINFSAAATAARWAAGLDWATLVRRTRAEEGDLFRMLSRTGEALLQISNIHDSHPAAARIASEAAAAVLREPVRSEAII
;
A
#
# COMPACT_ATOMS: atom_id res chain seq x y z
N GLN A 1 -28.31 -33.40 0.59
CA GLN A 1 -27.55 -32.97 -0.61
C GLN A 1 -28.54 -32.41 -1.62
N ASN A 2 -28.22 -31.30 -2.30
CA ASN A 2 -29.14 -30.63 -3.23
C ASN A 2 -29.04 -31.27 -4.63
N PRO A 3 -30.04 -32.05 -5.10
CA PRO A 3 -29.96 -32.80 -6.36
C PRO A 3 -29.84 -31.92 -7.59
N GLN A 4 -30.42 -30.72 -7.55
CA GLN A 4 -30.36 -29.74 -8.64
C GLN A 4 -28.94 -29.18 -8.80
N LYS A 5 -28.24 -28.94 -7.69
CA LYS A 5 -26.83 -28.50 -7.68
C LYS A 5 -25.89 -29.58 -8.19
N LEU A 6 -26.20 -30.85 -7.92
CA LEU A 6 -25.44 -32.00 -8.43
C LEU A 6 -25.63 -32.17 -9.94
N ALA A 7 -26.87 -32.06 -10.44
CA ALA A 7 -27.14 -32.10 -11.87
C ALA A 7 -26.49 -30.94 -12.62
N SER A 8 -26.46 -29.73 -12.05
CA SER A 8 -25.80 -28.57 -12.65
C SER A 8 -24.27 -28.72 -12.67
N LEU A 9 -23.66 -29.31 -11.63
CA LEU A 9 -22.21 -29.55 -11.58
C LEU A 9 -21.77 -30.64 -12.56
N LEU A 10 -22.58 -31.69 -12.76
CA LEU A 10 -22.28 -32.77 -13.71
C LEU A 10 -22.33 -32.32 -15.18
N GLN A 11 -23.05 -31.24 -15.47
CA GLN A 11 -23.19 -30.67 -16.82
C GLN A 11 -22.36 -29.38 -17.01
N ALA A 12 -21.74 -28.86 -15.95
CA ALA A 12 -20.93 -27.65 -16.04
C ALA A 12 -19.62 -27.94 -16.77
N PRO A 13 -19.15 -27.02 -17.64
CA PRO A 13 -17.80 -27.09 -18.17
C PRO A 13 -16.78 -26.96 -17.01
N PRO A 14 -15.55 -27.47 -17.17
CA PRO A 14 -14.48 -27.24 -16.21
C PRO A 14 -14.28 -25.74 -15.93
N ASP A 15 -14.00 -25.40 -14.68
CA ASP A 15 -13.69 -24.02 -14.30
C ASP A 15 -12.49 -23.49 -15.11
N PRO A 16 -12.52 -22.22 -15.52
CA PRO A 16 -11.41 -21.63 -16.24
C PRO A 16 -10.15 -21.57 -15.37
N LEU A 17 -8.98 -21.62 -16.00
CA LEU A 17 -7.71 -21.41 -15.30
C LEU A 17 -7.63 -19.96 -14.82
N GLU A 18 -7.66 -19.76 -13.49
CA GLU A 18 -7.45 -18.47 -12.85
C GLU A 18 -5.98 -18.29 -12.46
N SER A 19 -5.45 -17.08 -12.66
CA SER A 19 -4.09 -16.78 -12.24
C SER A 19 -3.96 -16.67 -10.73
N ARG A 20 -2.85 -17.19 -10.19
CA ARG A 20 -2.48 -17.13 -8.77
C ARG A 20 -1.30 -16.20 -8.50
N PHE A 21 -0.94 -15.35 -9.45
CA PHE A 21 0.10 -14.35 -9.22
C PHE A 21 -0.32 -13.39 -8.11
N ARG A 22 0.53 -13.25 -7.08
CA ARG A 22 0.29 -12.40 -5.92
C ARG A 22 1.46 -11.45 -5.72
N ALA A 23 1.16 -10.17 -5.53
CA ALA A 23 2.14 -9.22 -5.04
C ALA A 23 2.47 -9.56 -3.57
N THR A 24 3.66 -10.10 -3.31
CA THR A 24 4.19 -10.33 -1.97
C THR A 24 5.40 -9.43 -1.74
N TYR A 25 5.79 -9.23 -0.47
CA TYR A 25 6.99 -8.46 -0.13
C TYR A 25 8.24 -9.04 -0.78
N THR A 26 8.41 -10.36 -0.74
CA THR A 26 9.57 -11.03 -1.33
C THR A 26 9.56 -10.97 -2.85
N THR A 27 8.40 -11.11 -3.51
CA THR A 27 8.32 -10.93 -4.96
C THR A 27 8.72 -9.52 -5.35
N LEU A 28 8.26 -8.49 -4.64
CA LEU A 28 8.65 -7.10 -4.89
C LEU A 28 10.16 -6.89 -4.76
N LEU A 29 10.75 -7.34 -3.65
CA LEU A 29 12.18 -7.20 -3.40
C LEU A 29 13.00 -7.91 -4.47
N ASN A 30 12.65 -9.15 -4.81
CA ASN A 30 13.34 -9.93 -5.85
C ASN A 30 13.20 -9.31 -7.24
N LEU A 31 12.01 -8.80 -7.61
CA LEU A 31 11.84 -8.11 -8.89
C LEU A 31 12.63 -6.81 -8.92
N LEU A 32 12.63 -6.03 -7.85
CA LEU A 32 13.38 -4.78 -7.85
C LEU A 32 14.89 -5.00 -7.84
N ASP A 33 15.38 -6.02 -7.13
CA ASP A 33 16.80 -6.39 -7.14
C ASP A 33 17.25 -6.87 -8.53
N ALA A 34 16.40 -7.64 -9.22
CA ALA A 34 16.71 -8.15 -10.56
C ALA A 34 16.61 -7.10 -11.68
N TYR A 35 15.64 -6.17 -11.60
CA TYR A 35 15.33 -5.26 -12.70
C TYR A 35 15.69 -3.80 -12.42
N GLY A 36 15.83 -3.39 -11.16
CA GLY A 36 16.44 -2.11 -10.75
C GLY A 36 15.52 -0.89 -10.67
N THR A 37 14.37 -0.86 -11.36
CA THR A 37 13.41 0.26 -11.28
C THR A 37 11.96 -0.19 -11.18
N PHE A 38 11.11 0.61 -10.53
CA PHE A 38 9.66 0.39 -10.47
C PHE A 38 9.02 0.38 -11.87
N ALA A 39 9.53 1.19 -12.80
CA ALA A 39 9.03 1.21 -14.17
C ALA A 39 9.17 -0.17 -14.85
N GLN A 40 10.30 -0.84 -14.66
CA GLN A 40 10.52 -2.19 -15.20
C GLN A 40 9.73 -3.26 -14.45
N VAL A 41 9.65 -3.17 -13.11
CA VAL A 41 8.81 -4.09 -12.32
C VAL A 41 7.35 -3.99 -12.74
N ARG A 42 6.84 -2.78 -12.99
CA ARG A 42 5.49 -2.53 -13.50
C ARG A 42 5.26 -3.15 -14.87
N ASP A 43 6.21 -3.00 -15.81
CA ASP A 43 6.12 -3.61 -17.14
C ASP A 43 6.06 -5.15 -17.04
N ILE A 44 6.84 -5.76 -16.15
CA ILE A 44 6.83 -7.20 -15.94
C ILE A 44 5.52 -7.66 -15.30
N ALA A 45 5.06 -6.94 -14.29
CA ALA A 45 3.80 -7.24 -13.62
C ALA A 45 2.62 -7.13 -14.61
N ALA A 46 2.63 -6.13 -15.49
CA ALA A 46 1.64 -5.95 -16.54
C ALA A 46 1.63 -7.08 -17.58
N ARG A 47 2.77 -7.75 -17.81
CA ARG A 47 2.88 -8.92 -18.70
C ARG A 47 2.56 -10.25 -18.02
N SER A 48 2.35 -10.26 -16.70
CA SER A 48 2.12 -11.49 -15.95
C SER A 48 0.74 -12.10 -16.27
N PHE A 49 0.64 -13.44 -16.22
CA PHE A 49 -0.60 -14.18 -16.47
C PHE A 49 -1.74 -13.82 -15.49
N ALA A 50 -1.43 -13.08 -14.40
CA ALA A 50 -2.35 -12.46 -13.43
C ALA A 50 -3.60 -11.86 -14.06
N ARG A 51 -3.47 -11.38 -15.30
CA ARG A 51 -4.54 -10.68 -15.99
C ARG A 51 -4.62 -11.08 -17.46
N ARG A 52 -4.67 -12.39 -17.78
CA ARG A 52 -5.16 -12.84 -19.10
C ARG A 52 -6.54 -12.21 -19.43
N ASP A 53 -7.32 -11.87 -18.41
CA ASP A 53 -8.58 -11.15 -18.52
C ASP A 53 -8.44 -9.61 -18.66
N ASP A 54 -7.31 -8.97 -18.31
CA ASP A 54 -7.09 -7.56 -18.68
C ASP A 54 -7.12 -7.39 -20.18
N ALA A 55 -6.63 -8.37 -20.94
CA ALA A 55 -6.76 -8.35 -22.38
C ALA A 55 -8.24 -8.32 -22.81
N ARG A 56 -9.16 -8.92 -22.05
CA ARG A 56 -10.61 -8.85 -22.30
C ARG A 56 -11.20 -7.49 -21.92
N ASP A 57 -10.69 -6.85 -20.88
CA ASP A 57 -11.16 -5.52 -20.44
C ASP A 57 -10.56 -4.39 -21.28
N ILE A 58 -9.32 -4.54 -21.72
CA ILE A 58 -8.55 -3.58 -22.54
C ILE A 58 -8.96 -3.66 -24.00
N ALA A 59 -9.19 -4.86 -24.57
CA ALA A 59 -9.56 -5.01 -25.98
C ALA A 59 -10.74 -4.13 -26.44
N PRO A 60 -11.90 -4.07 -25.74
CA PRO A 60 -12.98 -3.18 -26.16
C PRO A 60 -12.58 -1.70 -26.07
N LEU A 61 -11.77 -1.31 -25.08
CA LEU A 61 -11.28 0.06 -24.94
C LEU A 61 -10.31 0.44 -26.07
N GLU A 62 -9.45 -0.50 -26.48
CA GLU A 62 -8.52 -0.31 -27.60
C GLU A 62 -9.26 -0.22 -28.94
N ILE A 63 -10.28 -1.07 -29.15
CA ILE A 63 -11.15 -0.99 -30.34
C ILE A 63 -11.85 0.36 -30.39
N GLU A 64 -12.46 0.82 -29.29
CA GLU A 64 -13.16 2.10 -29.24
C GLU A 64 -12.21 3.29 -29.47
N ARG A 65 -11.01 3.25 -28.88
CA ARG A 65 -9.94 4.23 -29.12
C ARG A 65 -9.56 4.28 -30.61
N GLU A 66 -9.30 3.13 -31.22
CA GLU A 66 -8.88 3.04 -32.63
C GLU A 66 -9.99 3.47 -33.60
N GLU A 67 -11.25 3.20 -33.26
CA GLU A 67 -12.40 3.70 -34.01
C GLU A 67 -12.54 5.21 -33.91
N ALA A 68 -12.39 5.78 -32.70
CA ALA A 68 -12.42 7.23 -32.49
C ALA A 68 -11.27 7.91 -33.25
N GLU A 69 -10.06 7.33 -33.23
CA GLU A 69 -8.91 7.83 -33.95
C GLU A 69 -9.12 7.79 -35.47
N ARG A 70 -9.70 6.70 -36.01
CA ARG A 70 -10.06 6.62 -37.42
C ARG A 70 -11.09 7.68 -37.82
N ARG A 71 -12.15 7.88 -37.02
CA ARG A 71 -13.17 8.92 -37.26
C ARG A 71 -12.56 10.32 -37.25
N MET A 72 -11.71 10.62 -36.27
CA MET A 72 -11.00 11.89 -36.16
C MET A 72 -10.12 12.15 -37.38
N ARG A 73 -9.30 11.17 -37.79
CA ARG A 73 -8.46 11.29 -38.98
C ARG A 73 -9.28 11.51 -40.26
N SER A 74 -10.40 10.80 -40.43
CA SER A 74 -11.30 11.00 -41.59
C SER A 74 -11.82 12.43 -41.63
N LYS A 75 -12.37 12.93 -40.51
CA LYS A 75 -12.92 14.29 -40.41
C LYS A 75 -11.87 15.36 -40.71
N LEU A 76 -10.65 15.22 -40.15
CA LEU A 76 -9.54 16.15 -40.41
C LEU A 76 -9.11 16.13 -41.88
N SER A 77 -9.05 14.94 -42.49
CA SER A 77 -8.69 14.78 -43.91
C SER A 77 -9.76 15.35 -44.85
N GLU A 78 -11.05 15.18 -44.56
CA GLU A 78 -12.17 15.73 -45.34
C GLU A 78 -12.19 17.27 -45.31
N ALA A 79 -11.72 17.86 -44.21
CA ALA A 79 -11.50 19.30 -44.12
C ALA A 79 -10.33 19.79 -44.99
N GLY A 80 -9.52 18.89 -45.57
CA GLY A 80 -8.36 19.24 -46.38
C GLY A 80 -7.21 19.84 -45.57
N CYS A 81 -7.19 19.57 -44.25
CA CYS A 81 -6.21 20.10 -43.32
C CYS A 81 -5.14 19.04 -43.04
N ASP A 82 -3.86 19.36 -43.27
CA ASP A 82 -2.72 18.52 -42.89
C ASP A 82 -2.37 18.70 -41.41
N LEU A 83 -3.37 18.52 -40.54
CA LEU A 83 -3.21 18.66 -39.10
C LEU A 83 -2.92 17.29 -38.47
N PRO A 84 -1.81 17.15 -37.73
CA PRO A 84 -1.55 15.93 -36.97
C PRO A 84 -2.69 15.67 -35.96
N PRO A 85 -3.18 14.43 -35.82
CA PRO A 85 -4.13 14.02 -34.78
C PRO A 85 -3.77 14.50 -33.36
N ASP A 86 -2.47 14.60 -33.06
CA ASP A 86 -1.96 15.05 -31.77
C ASP A 86 -2.31 16.51 -31.45
N VAL A 87 -2.56 17.36 -32.47
CA VAL A 87 -2.99 18.73 -32.26
C VAL A 87 -4.41 18.77 -31.70
N ALA A 88 -5.32 17.98 -32.25
CA ALA A 88 -6.70 17.86 -31.76
C ALA A 88 -6.74 17.28 -30.33
N ARG A 89 -5.89 16.29 -30.06
CA ARG A 89 -5.72 15.72 -28.71
C ARG A 89 -5.13 16.73 -27.73
N GLY A 90 -4.14 17.51 -28.15
CA GLY A 90 -3.55 18.59 -27.37
C GLY A 90 -4.58 19.67 -27.02
N LEU A 91 -5.43 20.04 -27.98
CA LEU A 91 -6.54 20.96 -27.77
C LEU A 91 -7.55 20.43 -26.75
N GLU A 92 -7.92 19.15 -26.84
CA GLU A 92 -8.79 18.52 -25.82
C GLU A 92 -8.16 18.57 -24.44
N ARG A 93 -6.88 18.20 -24.30
CA ARG A 93 -6.18 18.21 -23.01
C ARG A 93 -6.19 19.60 -22.39
N LEU A 94 -5.94 20.64 -23.19
CA LEU A 94 -5.98 22.04 -22.75
C LEU A 94 -7.41 22.46 -22.36
N ALA A 95 -8.41 22.16 -23.18
CA ALA A 95 -9.81 22.49 -22.89
C ALA A 95 -10.32 21.78 -21.62
N SER A 96 -9.97 20.50 -21.44
CA SER A 96 -10.28 19.68 -20.28
C SER A 96 -9.59 20.22 -19.02
N ALA A 97 -8.30 20.60 -19.12
CA ALA A 97 -7.57 21.24 -18.03
C ALA A 97 -8.20 22.59 -17.63
N ARG A 98 -8.61 23.40 -18.61
CA ARG A 98 -9.33 24.66 -18.37
C ARG A 98 -10.64 24.43 -17.63
N SER A 99 -11.46 23.46 -18.06
CA SER A 99 -12.73 23.14 -17.39
C SER A 99 -12.51 22.76 -15.93
N ARG A 100 -11.54 21.86 -15.66
CA ARG A 100 -11.20 21.43 -14.30
C ARG A 100 -10.71 22.59 -13.42
N LEU A 101 -9.94 23.53 -13.97
CA LEU A 101 -9.51 24.71 -13.24
C LEU A 101 -10.70 25.62 -12.87
N LEU A 102 -11.64 25.81 -13.79
CA LEU A 102 -12.83 26.63 -13.56
C LEU A 102 -13.81 25.99 -12.58
N GLU A 103 -14.10 24.70 -12.73
CA GLU A 103 -14.91 23.91 -11.77
C GLU A 103 -14.23 23.86 -10.40
N GLY A 104 -12.92 23.70 -10.42
CA GLY A 104 -12.04 23.72 -9.26
C GLY A 104 -11.70 25.12 -8.78
N ALA A 105 -12.37 26.21 -9.20
CA ALA A 105 -12.12 27.55 -8.69
C ALA A 105 -12.97 27.86 -7.44
N PRO A 106 -12.49 28.61 -6.44
CA PRO A 106 -13.31 28.98 -5.30
C PRO A 106 -14.37 30.02 -5.71
N LEU A 107 -15.64 29.66 -5.58
CA LEU A 107 -16.76 30.54 -5.92
C LEU A 107 -17.10 31.50 -4.79
N THR A 108 -17.07 31.03 -3.54
CA THR A 108 -17.38 31.85 -2.36
C THR A 108 -16.17 32.03 -1.46
N ARG A 109 -16.25 33.03 -0.55
CA ARG A 109 -15.23 33.21 0.50
C ARG A 109 -15.12 31.97 1.39
N THR A 110 -16.23 31.29 1.66
CA THR A 110 -16.25 30.07 2.46
C THR A 110 -15.50 28.93 1.76
N ASP A 111 -15.67 28.77 0.45
CA ASP A 111 -14.95 27.74 -0.32
C ASP A 111 -13.44 28.02 -0.34
N ALA A 112 -13.05 29.27 -0.57
CA ALA A 112 -11.66 29.70 -0.50
C ALA A 112 -11.06 29.42 0.90
N TYR A 113 -11.84 29.69 1.95
CA TYR A 113 -11.43 29.42 3.32
C TYR A 113 -11.24 27.93 3.60
N MET A 114 -12.19 27.09 3.20
CA MET A 114 -12.12 25.64 3.42
C MET A 114 -10.97 25.00 2.67
N ARG A 115 -10.70 25.42 1.43
CA ARG A 115 -9.54 24.95 0.66
C ARG A 115 -8.20 25.40 1.23
N TRP A 116 -8.17 26.63 1.73
CA TRP A 116 -6.99 27.12 2.46
C TRP A 116 -6.74 26.30 3.73
N LEU A 117 -7.78 26.00 4.52
CA LEU A 117 -7.65 25.09 5.65
C LEU A 117 -7.26 23.68 5.20
N ASP A 118 -7.76 23.23 4.06
CA ASP A 118 -7.40 21.92 3.50
C ASP A 118 -5.90 21.81 3.24
N LYS A 119 -5.30 22.86 2.69
CA LYS A 119 -3.86 22.93 2.47
C LYS A 119 -3.05 23.13 3.76
N GLU A 120 -3.49 24.03 4.63
CA GLU A 120 -2.65 24.54 5.73
C GLU A 120 -2.80 23.78 7.05
N VAL A 121 -3.91 23.04 7.26
CA VAL A 121 -4.12 22.24 8.48
C VAL A 121 -3.49 20.86 8.32
N THR A 122 -2.26 20.73 8.82
CA THR A 122 -1.46 19.51 8.74
C THR A 122 -1.02 19.04 10.13
N PRO A 123 -0.76 17.72 10.31
CA PRO A 123 -0.19 17.20 11.56
C PRO A 123 1.09 17.93 11.96
N GLY A 124 1.21 18.26 13.24
CA GLY A 124 2.35 18.98 13.80
C GLY A 124 2.15 20.49 13.93
N ARG A 125 1.09 21.06 13.36
CA ARG A 125 0.75 22.49 13.49
C ARG A 125 -0.20 22.77 14.65
N VAL A 126 -0.19 24.00 15.14
CA VAL A 126 -1.17 24.50 16.12
C VAL A 126 -2.26 25.30 15.41
N VAL A 127 -3.52 25.09 15.83
CA VAL A 127 -4.68 25.83 15.34
C VAL A 127 -5.49 26.43 16.49
N VAL A 128 -6.17 27.55 16.22
CA VAL A 128 -7.15 28.16 17.13
C VAL A 128 -8.55 27.74 16.73
N VAL A 129 -9.37 27.29 17.69
CA VAL A 129 -10.77 26.91 17.44
C VAL A 129 -11.70 28.11 17.67
N GLY A 130 -12.40 28.57 16.62
CA GLY A 130 -13.32 29.71 16.66
C GLY A 130 -12.63 31.09 16.60
N ARG A 131 -13.29 32.07 15.98
CA ARG A 131 -12.71 33.38 15.59
C ARG A 131 -12.39 34.37 16.73
N GLY A 132 -12.50 33.95 17.99
CA GLY A 132 -12.19 34.79 19.16
C GLY A 132 -11.86 34.02 20.43
N SER A 133 -11.62 32.71 20.33
CA SER A 133 -11.27 31.88 21.50
C SER A 133 -9.76 31.74 21.64
N ARG A 134 -9.27 31.50 22.87
CA ARG A 134 -7.86 31.11 23.14
C ARG A 134 -7.67 29.58 23.13
N ARG A 135 -8.60 28.83 22.56
CA ARG A 135 -8.54 27.36 22.55
C ARG A 135 -7.60 26.89 21.46
N LEU A 136 -6.41 26.47 21.88
CA LEU A 136 -5.39 25.90 21.02
C LEU A 136 -5.60 24.39 20.87
N VAL A 137 -5.35 23.89 19.67
CA VAL A 137 -5.31 22.46 19.36
C VAL A 137 -4.05 22.18 18.55
N PHE A 138 -3.27 21.21 19.00
CA PHE A 138 -2.15 20.66 18.26
C PHE A 138 -2.68 19.53 17.36
N VAL A 139 -2.55 19.69 16.04
CA VAL A 139 -3.10 18.75 15.07
C VAL A 139 -2.24 17.49 15.05
N THR A 140 -2.84 16.33 15.32
CA THR A 140 -2.15 15.04 15.28
C THR A 140 -2.48 14.25 14.03
N GLU A 141 -3.68 14.43 13.50
CA GLU A 141 -4.18 13.64 12.37
C GLU A 141 -5.23 14.44 11.60
N ARG A 142 -5.26 14.26 10.27
CA ARG A 142 -6.29 14.77 9.38
C ARG A 142 -7.24 13.62 9.02
N ARG A 143 -8.55 13.80 9.14
CA ARG A 143 -9.55 12.77 8.82
C ARG A 143 -10.70 13.36 8.02
N GLY A 144 -10.70 13.13 6.70
CA GLY A 144 -11.73 13.69 5.80
C GLY A 144 -11.88 15.20 6.00
N ASP A 145 -13.10 15.66 6.26
CA ASP A 145 -13.45 17.07 6.51
C ASP A 145 -13.20 17.52 7.97
N GLY A 146 -12.51 16.71 8.77
CA GLY A 146 -12.22 16.97 10.17
C GLY A 146 -10.74 16.79 10.50
N LEU A 147 -10.40 17.18 11.72
CA LEU A 147 -9.08 16.95 12.31
C LEU A 147 -9.22 16.32 13.68
N ALA A 148 -8.22 15.51 14.04
CA ALA A 148 -7.98 15.09 15.41
C ALA A 148 -6.73 15.78 15.94
N GLY A 149 -6.78 16.13 17.22
CA GLY A 149 -5.68 16.81 17.87
C GLY A 149 -5.77 16.75 19.39
N VAL A 150 -4.78 17.34 20.02
CA VAL A 150 -4.68 17.45 21.48
C VAL A 150 -4.87 18.91 21.87
N ARG A 151 -5.69 19.19 22.87
CA ARG A 151 -5.81 20.53 23.45
C ARG A 151 -4.64 20.83 24.36
N ASP A 152 -4.50 22.10 24.70
CA ASP A 152 -3.53 22.59 25.66
C ASP A 152 -3.64 22.00 27.09
N ASN A 153 -4.78 21.41 27.42
CA ASN A 153 -4.99 20.65 28.67
C ASN A 153 -4.72 19.14 28.53
N GLY A 154 -4.11 18.70 27.43
CA GLY A 154 -3.79 17.29 27.15
C GLY A 154 -4.97 16.44 26.66
N ARG A 155 -6.20 16.98 26.62
CA ARG A 155 -7.36 16.22 26.14
C ARG A 155 -7.36 16.09 24.62
N ARG A 156 -7.55 14.86 24.13
CA ARG A 156 -7.79 14.61 22.70
C ARG A 156 -9.16 15.14 22.28
N VAL A 157 -9.25 15.62 21.05
CA VAL A 157 -10.44 16.24 20.47
C VAL A 157 -10.49 15.94 18.97
N THR A 158 -11.69 15.65 18.48
CA THR A 158 -12.00 15.64 17.06
C THR A 158 -12.90 16.84 16.75
N LEU A 159 -12.61 17.58 15.68
CA LEU A 159 -13.37 18.77 15.30
C LEU A 159 -13.46 18.92 13.78
N ALA A 160 -14.59 19.46 13.30
CA ALA A 160 -14.79 19.80 11.90
C ALA A 160 -13.90 20.97 11.48
N MET A 161 -13.39 20.94 10.25
CA MET A 161 -12.44 21.92 9.73
C MET A 161 -12.97 23.36 9.79
N GLU A 162 -14.26 23.56 9.53
CA GLU A 162 -14.96 24.84 9.61
C GLU A 162 -14.84 25.56 10.98
N ARG A 163 -14.55 24.82 12.05
CA ARG A 163 -14.38 25.38 13.40
C ARG A 163 -13.00 25.97 13.63
N VAL A 164 -12.03 25.67 12.77
CA VAL A 164 -10.72 26.30 12.80
C VAL A 164 -10.90 27.77 12.50
N GLY A 165 -10.29 28.64 13.30
CA GLY A 165 -10.33 30.09 13.15
C GLY A 165 -8.99 30.70 12.74
N ARG A 166 -7.87 30.10 13.16
CA ARG A 166 -6.50 30.50 12.77
C ARG A 166 -5.59 29.27 12.73
N VAL A 167 -4.58 29.33 11.87
CA VAL A 167 -3.54 28.30 11.72
C VAL A 167 -2.19 28.98 11.90
N PHE A 168 -1.25 28.34 12.60
CA PHE A 168 0.13 28.81 12.74
C PHE A 168 1.06 28.06 11.79
N GLU A 169 2.09 28.76 11.29
CA GLU A 169 2.97 28.28 10.23
C GLU A 169 3.86 27.11 10.67
N GLU A 170 4.32 27.15 11.92
CA GLU A 170 5.33 26.26 12.47
C GLU A 170 4.83 24.82 12.62
N THR A 171 5.62 23.87 12.11
CA THR A 171 5.35 22.44 12.20
C THR A 171 6.31 21.77 13.16
N HIS A 172 5.78 20.97 14.08
CA HIS A 172 6.52 20.30 15.13
C HIS A 172 6.40 18.78 15.03
N LYS A 173 7.33 18.05 15.67
CA LYS A 173 7.26 16.58 15.75
C LYS A 173 6.04 16.17 16.57
N LEU A 174 5.48 15.00 16.24
CA LEU A 174 4.30 14.43 16.89
C LEU A 174 4.64 13.75 18.22
N ASP A 175 5.26 14.49 19.14
CA ASP A 175 5.60 14.04 20.48
C ASP A 175 5.14 15.06 21.54
N GLU A 176 5.07 14.61 22.79
CA GLU A 176 4.54 15.41 23.90
C GLU A 176 5.39 16.67 24.18
N LYS A 177 6.71 16.56 24.12
CA LYS A 177 7.62 17.67 24.38
C LYS A 177 7.46 18.76 23.32
N SER A 178 7.51 18.36 22.05
CA SER A 178 7.36 19.25 20.89
C SER A 178 5.99 19.94 20.87
N ARG A 179 4.93 19.23 21.27
CA ARG A 179 3.57 19.79 21.42
C ARG A 179 3.52 20.90 22.46
N ASP A 180 4.09 20.67 23.64
CA ASP A 180 4.05 21.63 24.74
C ASP A 180 4.88 22.88 24.40
N GLU A 181 6.03 22.70 23.76
CA GLU A 181 6.83 23.79 23.19
C GLU A 181 6.04 24.60 22.15
N ALA A 182 5.29 23.93 21.27
CA ALA A 182 4.47 24.59 20.26
C ALA A 182 3.35 25.45 20.89
N PHE A 183 2.68 24.96 21.94
CA PHE A 183 1.68 25.75 22.64
C PHE A 183 2.27 26.97 23.35
N GLU A 184 3.42 26.81 24.01
CA GLU A 184 4.11 27.92 24.67
C GLU A 184 4.61 28.96 23.64
N GLN A 185 5.12 28.54 22.49
CA GLN A 185 5.51 29.45 21.41
C GLN A 185 4.33 30.32 20.95
N VAL A 186 3.15 29.72 20.76
CA VAL A 186 1.93 30.44 20.39
C VAL A 186 1.47 31.39 21.51
N ARG A 187 1.52 30.95 22.78
CA ARG A 187 1.12 31.78 23.94
C ARG A 187 2.07 32.96 24.19
N ALA A 188 3.36 32.76 23.98
CA ALA A 188 4.40 33.78 24.07
C ALA A 188 4.31 34.82 22.94
N GLY A 189 3.50 34.56 21.90
CA GLY A 189 3.37 35.43 20.74
C GLY A 189 4.53 35.29 19.74
N ASN A 190 5.32 34.21 19.85
CA ASN A 190 6.47 33.91 18.99
C ASN A 190 6.09 33.00 17.80
N ALA A 191 4.82 32.61 17.66
CA ALA A 191 4.34 31.82 16.54
C ALA A 191 3.73 32.72 15.46
N THR A 192 3.92 32.34 14.20
CA THR A 192 3.53 33.13 13.03
C THR A 192 2.15 32.70 12.54
N PRO A 193 1.10 33.55 12.68
CA PRO A 193 -0.22 33.19 12.18
C PRO A 193 -0.25 33.26 10.65
N LEU A 194 -0.69 32.18 10.01
CA LEU A 194 -0.87 32.15 8.56
C LEU A 194 -2.03 33.07 8.15
N ARG A 195 -1.81 33.79 7.05
CA ARG A 195 -2.78 34.72 6.49
C ARG A 195 -3.82 33.96 5.65
N GLU A 196 -5.09 34.11 6.03
CA GLU A 196 -6.23 33.69 5.19
C GLU A 196 -6.23 34.48 3.86
N PRO A 197 -6.26 33.79 2.70
CA PRO A 197 -6.31 34.46 1.40
C PRO A 197 -7.66 35.15 1.19
N ARG A 198 -7.64 36.34 0.57
CA ARG A 198 -8.90 36.95 0.09
C ARG A 198 -9.43 36.15 -1.09
N LEU A 199 -10.75 36.15 -1.30
CA LEU A 199 -11.36 35.44 -2.44
C LEU A 199 -10.73 35.82 -3.78
N ARG A 200 -10.42 37.11 -4.00
CA ARG A 200 -9.73 37.58 -5.20
C ARG A 200 -8.32 36.98 -5.36
N GLU A 201 -7.57 36.83 -4.27
CA GLU A 201 -6.23 36.24 -4.29
C GLU A 201 -6.31 34.74 -4.56
N ALA A 202 -7.27 34.05 -3.94
CA ALA A 202 -7.52 32.63 -4.17
C ALA A 202 -7.97 32.32 -5.60
N ARG A 203 -8.60 33.27 -6.30
CA ARG A 203 -8.96 33.15 -7.72
C ARG A 203 -7.84 33.54 -8.66
N ALA A 204 -6.95 34.47 -8.28
CA ALA A 204 -5.91 35.00 -9.15
C ALA A 204 -4.97 33.90 -9.69
N GLU A 205 -4.65 32.90 -8.86
CA GLU A 205 -3.85 31.74 -9.29
C GLU A 205 -4.57 30.95 -10.39
N THR A 206 -5.85 30.64 -10.20
CA THR A 206 -6.68 29.95 -11.20
C THR A 206 -6.87 30.79 -12.46
N GLU A 207 -7.15 32.09 -12.32
CA GLU A 207 -7.32 33.03 -13.43
C GLU A 207 -6.04 33.13 -14.27
N GLY A 208 -4.86 33.17 -13.63
CA GLY A 208 -3.56 33.15 -14.31
C GLY A 208 -3.32 31.85 -15.07
N ALA A 209 -3.62 30.69 -14.47
CA ALA A 209 -3.51 29.40 -15.15
C ALA A 209 -4.49 29.28 -16.34
N VAL A 210 -5.71 29.77 -16.19
CA VAL A 210 -6.72 29.80 -17.26
C VAL A 210 -6.28 30.73 -18.40
N ALA A 211 -5.69 31.89 -18.09
CA ALA A 211 -5.15 32.81 -19.10
C ALA A 211 -4.03 32.14 -19.91
N LEU A 212 -3.07 31.49 -19.26
CA LEU A 212 -2.02 30.72 -19.95
C LEU A 212 -2.57 29.62 -20.85
N ILE A 213 -3.60 28.90 -20.40
CA ILE A 213 -4.25 27.87 -21.23
C ILE A 213 -4.96 28.50 -22.43
N ASN A 214 -5.63 29.63 -22.24
CA ASN A 214 -6.26 30.35 -23.36
C ASN A 214 -5.22 30.81 -24.38
N ASP A 215 -4.08 31.35 -23.94
CA ASP A 215 -2.98 31.74 -24.83
C ASP A 215 -2.42 30.52 -25.58
N LEU A 216 -2.30 29.36 -24.91
CA LEU A 216 -1.88 28.11 -25.57
C LEU A 216 -2.91 27.62 -26.59
N ILE A 217 -4.21 27.65 -26.26
CA ILE A 217 -5.29 27.32 -27.21
C ILE A 217 -5.23 28.28 -28.40
N GLU A 218 -5.05 29.58 -28.16
CA GLU A 218 -4.93 30.60 -29.20
C GLU A 218 -3.63 30.48 -30.01
N SER A 219 -2.59 29.83 -29.47
CA SER A 219 -1.36 29.53 -30.22
C SER A 219 -1.47 28.28 -31.10
N LEU A 220 -2.36 27.35 -30.74
CA LEU A 220 -2.69 26.17 -31.54
C LEU A 220 -3.65 26.54 -32.67
N SER A 221 -4.66 27.37 -32.36
CA SER A 221 -5.36 28.18 -33.36
C SER A 221 -4.37 29.16 -33.95
N SER A 222 -4.47 29.49 -35.22
CA SER A 222 -3.46 30.38 -35.77
C SER A 222 -4.11 31.24 -36.90
N GLN A 223 -3.56 32.40 -37.26
CA GLN A 223 -4.26 33.48 -38.01
C GLN A 223 -4.31 33.34 -39.57
N GLY A 224 -5.47 33.14 -40.23
CA GLY A 224 -5.59 33.11 -41.72
C GLY A 224 -6.87 32.46 -42.30
N GLY A 225 -7.12 32.56 -43.62
CA GLY A 225 -8.38 32.12 -44.28
C GLY A 225 -8.53 30.62 -44.57
N GLU A 226 -7.44 29.89 -44.87
CA GLU A 226 -7.42 28.41 -44.87
C GLU A 226 -7.53 27.82 -43.46
N ARG A 227 -7.46 28.69 -42.44
CA ARG A 227 -7.39 28.37 -41.02
C ARG A 227 -8.75 28.29 -40.36
N GLU A 228 -9.72 29.11 -40.76
CA GLU A 228 -11.08 29.07 -40.19
C GLU A 228 -11.72 27.69 -40.43
N ARG A 229 -11.54 27.13 -41.63
CA ARG A 229 -11.97 25.76 -41.96
C ARG A 229 -11.24 24.70 -41.14
N CYS A 230 -9.94 24.85 -40.92
CA CYS A 230 -9.14 23.91 -40.15
C CYS A 230 -9.35 24.04 -38.64
N GLU A 231 -9.67 25.23 -38.14
CA GLU A 231 -10.08 25.49 -36.77
C GLU A 231 -11.47 24.91 -36.51
N GLU A 232 -12.42 25.11 -37.42
CA GLU A 232 -13.73 24.46 -37.36
C GLU A 232 -13.60 22.94 -37.37
N ALA A 233 -12.70 22.39 -38.18
CA ALA A 233 -12.40 20.95 -38.19
C ALA A 233 -11.77 20.47 -36.88
N LEU A 234 -10.82 21.22 -36.29
CA LEU A 234 -10.20 20.92 -34.99
C LEU A 234 -11.24 20.89 -33.87
N TRP A 235 -12.10 21.89 -33.78
CA TRP A 235 -13.18 21.92 -32.80
C TRP A 235 -14.24 20.84 -33.09
N GLY A 236 -14.48 20.51 -34.37
CA GLY A 236 -15.41 19.48 -34.82
C GLY A 236 -15.01 18.03 -34.48
N VAL A 237 -13.73 17.80 -34.13
CA VAL A 237 -13.22 16.49 -33.68
C VAL A 237 -13.00 16.39 -32.17
N MET A 238 -13.41 17.40 -31.40
CA MET A 238 -13.21 17.43 -29.94
C MET A 238 -13.85 16.24 -29.22
N GLN A 239 -14.99 15.78 -29.70
CA GLN A 239 -15.67 14.60 -29.15
C GLN A 239 -14.82 13.33 -29.35
N GLU A 240 -14.25 13.12 -30.54
CA GLU A 240 -13.34 12.00 -30.78
C GLU A 240 -12.06 12.10 -29.95
N ALA A 241 -11.46 13.29 -29.86
CA ALA A 241 -10.29 13.53 -29.02
C ALA A 241 -10.57 13.22 -27.54
N GLU A 242 -11.74 13.62 -27.03
CA GLU A 242 -12.16 13.33 -25.65
C GLU A 242 -12.30 11.82 -25.42
N VAL A 243 -12.91 11.10 -26.36
CA VAL A 243 -13.03 9.64 -26.30
C VAL A 243 -11.65 8.99 -26.26
N ILE A 244 -10.72 9.39 -27.13
CA ILE A 244 -9.35 8.84 -27.15
C ILE A 244 -8.66 9.06 -25.80
N GLU A 245 -8.65 10.29 -25.28
CA GLU A 245 -8.01 10.62 -24.00
C GLU A 245 -8.67 9.91 -22.82
N ARG A 246 -9.98 9.68 -22.87
CA ARG A 246 -10.71 8.91 -21.87
C ARG A 246 -10.35 7.43 -21.91
N MET A 247 -10.33 6.83 -23.11
CA MET A 247 -10.00 5.41 -23.29
C MET A 247 -8.55 5.12 -22.93
N GLU A 248 -7.60 5.97 -23.33
CA GLU A 248 -6.20 5.83 -22.93
C GLU A 248 -6.02 5.93 -21.41
N ARG A 249 -6.68 6.89 -20.74
CA ARG A 249 -6.68 6.96 -19.26
C ARG A 249 -7.26 5.70 -18.62
N ARG A 250 -8.32 5.13 -19.22
CA ARG A 250 -8.93 3.89 -18.70
C ARG A 250 -8.01 2.69 -18.89
N ILE A 251 -7.38 2.56 -20.06
CA ILE A 251 -6.40 1.50 -20.35
C ILE A 251 -5.21 1.60 -19.39
N GLU A 252 -4.67 2.80 -19.18
CA GLU A 252 -3.56 3.02 -18.25
C GLU A 252 -3.97 2.75 -16.80
N SER A 253 -5.21 3.08 -16.41
CA SER A 253 -5.76 2.72 -15.10
C SER A 253 -5.79 1.20 -14.92
N VAL A 254 -6.34 0.45 -15.89
CA VAL A 254 -6.43 -1.02 -15.83
C VAL A 254 -5.02 -1.63 -15.75
N ARG A 255 -4.07 -1.13 -16.55
CA ARG A 255 -2.65 -1.55 -16.51
C ARG A 255 -1.99 -1.20 -15.17
N GLY A 256 -2.30 -0.03 -14.62
CA GLY A 256 -1.75 0.49 -13.37
C GLY A 256 -2.28 -0.21 -12.11
N GLU A 257 -3.46 -0.84 -12.17
CA GLU A 257 -4.02 -1.58 -11.03
C GLU A 257 -3.13 -2.73 -10.57
N VAL A 258 -2.38 -3.37 -11.49
CA VAL A 258 -1.43 -4.44 -11.13
C VAL A 258 -0.28 -3.91 -10.27
N TRP A 259 0.09 -2.65 -10.47
CA TRP A 259 1.17 -2.01 -9.71
C TRP A 259 0.74 -1.59 -8.30
N GLN A 260 -0.54 -1.22 -8.10
CA GLN A 260 -1.04 -0.71 -6.83
C GLN A 260 -0.68 -1.60 -5.61
N PRO A 261 -0.88 -2.94 -5.64
CA PRO A 261 -0.47 -3.82 -4.54
C PRO A 261 1.05 -3.87 -4.29
N PHE A 262 1.87 -3.65 -5.31
CA PHE A 262 3.33 -3.56 -5.18
C PHE A 262 3.73 -2.21 -4.59
N GLU A 263 3.15 -1.12 -5.06
CA GLU A 263 3.44 0.22 -4.55
C GLU A 263 3.12 0.35 -3.05
N ARG A 264 1.96 -0.13 -2.64
CA ARG A 264 1.55 -0.16 -1.22
C ARG A 264 2.57 -0.94 -0.37
N ARG A 265 3.01 -2.10 -0.85
CA ARG A 265 4.03 -2.92 -0.17
C ARG A 265 5.41 -2.26 -0.17
N ALA A 266 5.77 -1.54 -1.23
CA ALA A 266 7.01 -0.78 -1.30
C ALA A 266 7.05 0.31 -0.22
N ARG A 267 5.92 0.98 0.05
CA ARG A 267 5.79 1.97 1.12
C ARG A 267 5.95 1.34 2.51
N VAL A 268 5.36 0.16 2.74
CA VAL A 268 5.58 -0.60 3.99
C VAL A 268 7.05 -0.99 4.15
N LEU A 269 7.66 -1.57 3.11
CA LEU A 269 9.08 -1.95 3.15
C LEU A 269 10.00 -0.74 3.38
N HIS A 270 9.61 0.43 2.88
CA HIS A 270 10.32 1.67 3.12
C HIS A 270 10.25 2.13 4.57
N HIS A 271 9.06 2.05 5.17
CA HIS A 271 8.89 2.34 6.59
C HIS A 271 9.81 1.49 7.48
N PHE A 272 9.91 0.18 7.18
CA PHE A 272 10.77 -0.75 7.94
C PHE A 272 12.23 -0.78 7.48
N GLY A 273 12.61 0.06 6.51
CA GLY A 273 13.99 0.18 6.04
C GLY A 273 14.51 -1.03 5.26
N TYR A 274 13.63 -1.85 4.68
CA TYR A 274 14.00 -2.89 3.73
C TYR A 274 14.20 -2.33 2.31
N LEU A 275 13.56 -1.21 2.00
CA LEU A 275 13.56 -0.57 0.69
C LEU A 275 13.75 0.95 0.83
N ASP A 276 14.51 1.56 -0.07
CA ASP A 276 14.39 3.00 -0.31
C ASP A 276 13.36 3.22 -1.44
N PHE A 277 12.16 3.71 -1.08
CA PHE A 277 11.09 3.94 -2.02
C PHE A 277 11.43 5.04 -3.03
N PHE A 278 12.13 6.08 -2.60
CA PHE A 278 12.42 7.24 -3.44
C PHE A 278 13.63 6.98 -4.35
N ALA A 279 14.60 6.20 -3.88
CA ALA A 279 15.74 5.78 -4.70
C ALA A 279 15.46 4.51 -5.51
N GLU A 280 14.30 3.89 -5.35
CA GLU A 280 13.90 2.61 -5.97
C GLU A 280 14.94 1.49 -5.75
N ARG A 281 15.51 1.41 -4.54
CA ARG A 281 16.60 0.49 -4.23
C ARG A 281 16.31 -0.40 -3.05
N VAL A 282 16.65 -1.68 -3.21
CA VAL A 282 16.65 -2.64 -2.11
C VAL A 282 17.84 -2.34 -1.18
N THR A 283 17.57 -2.20 0.11
CA THR A 283 18.63 -1.96 1.11
C THR A 283 19.40 -3.25 1.40
N GLU A 284 20.50 -3.17 2.16
CA GLU A 284 21.16 -4.38 2.68
C GLU A 284 20.23 -5.25 3.52
N ARG A 285 19.32 -4.62 4.29
CA ARG A 285 18.30 -5.37 5.04
C ARG A 285 17.29 -6.05 4.11
N GLY A 286 16.90 -5.36 3.04
CA GLY A 286 15.96 -5.89 2.06
C GLY A 286 16.49 -7.11 1.31
N ARG A 287 17.81 -7.16 1.06
CA ARG A 287 18.44 -8.27 0.32
C ARG A 287 18.28 -9.61 1.05
N TRP A 288 18.65 -9.70 2.32
CA TRP A 288 18.46 -10.97 3.06
C TRP A 288 16.98 -11.28 3.34
N LEU A 289 16.12 -10.26 3.43
CA LEU A 289 14.67 -10.50 3.53
C LEU A 289 14.10 -11.11 2.24
N ALA A 290 14.62 -10.73 1.07
CA ALA A 290 14.22 -11.26 -0.22
C ALA A 290 14.52 -12.77 -0.36
N ASP A 291 15.56 -13.24 0.33
CA ASP A 291 15.97 -14.64 0.37
C ASP A 291 15.06 -15.51 1.25
N LEU A 292 14.29 -14.90 2.18
CA LEU A 292 13.37 -15.63 3.06
C LEU A 292 12.09 -16.05 2.33
N ARG A 293 12.08 -17.27 1.80
CA ARG A 293 10.91 -17.87 1.12
C ARG A 293 9.90 -18.48 2.10
N ILE A 294 9.29 -17.62 2.90
CA ILE A 294 8.31 -17.98 3.93
C ILE A 294 7.03 -17.17 3.77
N ASP A 295 5.94 -17.63 4.38
CA ASP A 295 4.60 -17.03 4.19
C ASP A 295 4.48 -15.61 4.74
N ARG A 296 5.16 -15.32 5.87
CA ARG A 296 5.09 -14.03 6.59
C ARG A 296 6.47 -13.39 6.71
N PRO A 297 7.13 -13.03 5.59
CA PRO A 297 8.53 -12.63 5.58
C PRO A 297 8.77 -11.35 6.38
N LEU A 298 7.90 -10.34 6.25
CA LEU A 298 8.04 -9.07 6.98
C LEU A 298 8.06 -9.28 8.51
N LEU A 299 7.11 -10.06 9.03
CA LEU A 299 7.01 -10.32 10.47
C LEU A 299 8.22 -11.09 11.01
N VAL A 300 8.66 -12.10 10.27
CA VAL A 300 9.86 -12.87 10.62
C VAL A 300 11.11 -12.00 10.53
N GLY A 301 11.20 -11.16 9.48
CA GLY A 301 12.28 -10.20 9.29
C GLY A 301 12.39 -9.22 10.45
N GLU A 302 11.26 -8.65 10.90
CA GLU A 302 11.22 -7.76 12.05
C GLU A 302 11.53 -8.47 13.37
N ALA A 303 11.07 -9.71 13.56
CA ALA A 303 11.42 -10.51 14.73
C ALA A 303 12.93 -10.78 14.82
N ILE A 304 13.56 -11.10 13.69
CA ILE A 304 15.02 -11.29 13.59
C ILE A 304 15.74 -9.96 13.80
N GLY A 305 15.31 -8.90 13.09
CA GLY A 305 15.94 -7.59 13.12
C GLY A 305 15.87 -6.88 14.48
N ARG A 306 14.84 -7.16 15.29
CA ARG A 306 14.72 -6.68 16.68
C ARG A 306 15.38 -7.61 17.70
N GLY A 307 16.07 -8.66 17.23
CA GLY A 307 16.84 -9.57 18.06
C GLY A 307 16.01 -10.60 18.83
N LEU A 308 14.71 -10.74 18.58
CA LEU A 308 13.85 -11.67 19.31
C LEU A 308 14.34 -13.11 19.18
N PHE A 309 14.60 -13.56 17.94
CA PHE A 309 15.10 -14.92 17.66
C PHE A 309 16.39 -15.26 18.41
N ALA A 310 17.32 -14.30 18.53
CA ALA A 310 18.61 -14.51 19.18
C ALA A 310 18.50 -14.71 20.71
N THR A 311 17.35 -14.36 21.30
CA THR A 311 17.08 -14.55 22.74
C THR A 311 16.43 -15.90 23.07
N LEU A 312 16.04 -16.68 22.06
CA LEU A 312 15.32 -17.94 22.23
C LEU A 312 16.29 -19.13 22.23
N ASP A 313 15.88 -20.20 22.90
CA ASP A 313 16.43 -21.53 22.68
C ASP A 313 15.66 -22.28 21.59
N ALA A 314 16.20 -23.41 21.15
CA ALA A 314 15.66 -24.18 20.03
C ALA A 314 14.15 -24.52 20.18
N PRO A 315 13.63 -24.98 21.34
CA PRO A 315 12.21 -25.24 21.49
C PRO A 315 11.34 -23.99 21.35
N ARG A 316 11.74 -22.85 21.90
CA ARG A 316 10.94 -21.61 21.83
C ARG A 316 11.02 -20.96 20.45
N ALA A 317 12.15 -21.07 19.76
CA ALA A 317 12.26 -20.67 18.36
C ALA A 317 11.34 -21.51 17.45
N ALA A 318 11.26 -22.83 17.69
CA ALA A 318 10.30 -23.70 17.02
C ALA A 318 8.84 -23.30 17.31
N GLY A 319 8.52 -23.01 18.57
CA GLY A 319 7.19 -22.52 18.96
C GLY A 319 6.82 -21.20 18.26
N LEU A 320 7.71 -20.21 18.27
CA LEU A 320 7.48 -18.94 17.61
C LEU A 320 7.26 -19.12 16.09
N MET A 321 8.11 -19.91 15.44
CA MET A 321 7.99 -20.13 13.99
C MET A 321 6.73 -20.93 13.64
N ALA A 322 6.32 -21.91 14.45
CA ALA A 322 5.07 -22.62 14.26
C ALA A 322 3.85 -21.71 14.39
N ALA A 323 3.86 -20.79 15.36
CA ALA A 323 2.81 -19.79 15.53
C ALA A 323 2.61 -18.93 14.27
N LEU A 324 3.70 -18.68 13.53
CA LEU A 324 3.72 -17.86 12.32
C LEU A 324 3.41 -18.65 11.04
N ALA A 325 3.87 -19.90 10.95
CA ALA A 325 3.70 -20.73 9.77
C ALA A 325 2.34 -21.43 9.73
N ALA A 326 1.71 -21.64 10.88
CA ALA A 326 0.41 -22.30 10.96
C ALA A 326 -0.74 -21.39 10.49
N ASP A 327 -1.80 -22.04 10.03
CA ASP A 327 -3.06 -21.39 9.69
C ASP A 327 -3.73 -20.93 11.00
N ALA A 328 -4.16 -19.67 11.10
CA ALA A 328 -4.59 -19.05 12.36
C ALA A 328 -5.80 -19.76 13.00
N GLU A 329 -6.73 -20.27 12.18
CA GLU A 329 -7.96 -20.93 12.61
C GLU A 329 -7.79 -22.42 12.93
N ARG A 330 -6.62 -23.01 12.65
CA ARG A 330 -6.40 -24.45 12.83
C ARG A 330 -6.07 -24.74 14.29
N ASP A 331 -6.78 -25.68 14.90
CA ASP A 331 -6.50 -26.13 16.26
C ASP A 331 -5.50 -27.30 16.28
N TYR A 332 -4.44 -27.15 17.08
CA TYR A 332 -3.41 -28.16 17.31
C TYR A 332 -3.39 -28.65 18.76
N GLY A 333 -4.47 -28.43 19.51
CA GLY A 333 -4.69 -28.92 20.86
C GLY A 333 -4.30 -27.96 21.98
N GLU A 334 -4.56 -28.39 23.21
CA GLU A 334 -4.48 -27.55 24.43
C GLU A 334 -3.19 -27.76 25.23
N LEU A 335 -2.04 -27.89 24.56
CA LEU A 335 -0.76 -27.97 25.27
C LEU A 335 -0.42 -26.64 25.95
N GLU A 336 0.06 -26.71 27.19
CA GLU A 336 0.48 -25.52 27.93
C GLU A 336 1.78 -24.92 27.37
N LEU A 337 1.76 -23.60 27.17
CA LEU A 337 2.91 -22.76 26.89
C LEU A 337 3.70 -22.52 28.17
N ASP A 338 5.03 -22.51 28.08
CA ASP A 338 5.86 -22.06 29.21
C ASP A 338 5.96 -20.53 29.26
N ASP A 339 6.26 -19.98 30.43
CA ASP A 339 6.31 -18.53 30.68
C ASP A 339 7.27 -17.78 29.73
N ALA A 340 8.38 -18.41 29.38
CA ALA A 340 9.38 -17.81 28.50
C ALA A 340 8.89 -17.77 27.04
N LEU A 341 8.15 -18.78 26.58
CA LEU A 341 7.48 -18.77 25.28
C LEU A 341 6.33 -17.76 25.27
N ILE A 342 5.51 -17.68 26.33
CA ILE A 342 4.47 -16.66 26.47
C ILE A 342 5.09 -15.26 26.37
N SER A 343 6.21 -15.01 27.07
CA SER A 343 6.94 -13.75 27.00
C SER A 343 7.44 -13.45 25.58
N ALA A 344 7.94 -14.47 24.87
CA ALA A 344 8.40 -14.33 23.48
C ALA A 344 7.25 -13.99 22.53
N LEU A 345 6.11 -14.69 22.63
CA LEU A 345 4.91 -14.43 21.83
C LEU A 345 4.34 -13.04 22.12
N ALA A 346 4.30 -12.60 23.38
CA ALA A 346 3.87 -11.25 23.74
C ALA A 346 4.80 -10.15 23.20
N LYS A 347 6.11 -10.40 23.13
CA LYS A 347 7.06 -9.50 22.45
C LYS A 347 6.81 -9.47 20.95
N PHE A 348 6.55 -10.64 20.37
CA PHE A 348 6.23 -10.77 18.95
C PHE A 348 4.92 -10.06 18.58
N ASP A 349 3.87 -10.14 19.39
CA ASP A 349 2.59 -9.46 19.12
C ASP A 349 2.76 -7.95 18.98
N ARG A 350 3.71 -7.34 19.71
CA ARG A 350 4.04 -5.92 19.53
C ARG A 350 4.64 -5.66 18.14
N ILE A 351 5.48 -6.55 17.65
CA ILE A 351 6.05 -6.48 16.30
C ILE A 351 4.94 -6.62 15.25
N ALA A 352 4.06 -7.59 15.43
CA ALA A 352 2.91 -7.80 14.55
C ALA A 352 1.97 -6.59 14.53
N TYR A 353 1.72 -5.98 15.69
CA TYR A 353 0.91 -4.77 15.80
C TYR A 353 1.53 -3.58 15.05
N ASP A 354 2.84 -3.36 15.21
CA ASP A 354 3.54 -2.29 14.49
C ASP A 354 3.45 -2.49 12.97
N ALA A 355 3.70 -3.72 12.49
CA ALA A 355 3.57 -4.08 11.08
C ALA A 355 2.15 -3.85 10.57
N ALA A 356 1.14 -4.36 11.29
CA ALA A 356 -0.26 -4.20 10.93
C ALA A 356 -0.67 -2.72 10.87
N SER A 357 -0.19 -1.88 11.80
CA SER A 357 -0.50 -0.44 11.79
C SER A 357 -0.03 0.25 10.51
N VAL A 358 1.15 -0.11 10.02
CA VAL A 358 1.72 0.44 8.78
C VAL A 358 1.02 -0.16 7.56
N GLU A 359 0.72 -1.45 7.56
CA GLU A 359 -0.06 -2.11 6.50
C GLU A 359 -1.44 -1.48 6.33
N TRP A 360 -2.15 -1.22 7.43
CA TRP A 360 -3.43 -0.51 7.42
C TRP A 360 -3.34 0.89 6.81
N GLN A 361 -2.29 1.65 7.10
CA GLN A 361 -2.08 2.97 6.52
C GLN A 361 -1.87 2.94 5.00
N GLN A 362 -1.48 1.78 4.45
CA GLN A 362 -1.27 1.57 3.02
C GLN A 362 -2.41 0.76 2.37
N ASP A 363 -3.57 0.64 3.02
CA ASP A 363 -4.71 -0.14 2.54
C ASP A 363 -4.32 -1.58 2.18
N LEU A 364 -3.50 -2.22 3.02
CA LEU A 364 -3.15 -3.63 2.94
C LEU A 364 -3.82 -4.38 4.09
N GLU A 365 -4.37 -5.55 3.78
CA GLU A 365 -4.87 -6.47 4.80
C GLU A 365 -3.67 -7.06 5.57
N PRO A 366 -3.56 -6.85 6.88
CA PRO A 366 -2.48 -7.41 7.67
C PRO A 366 -2.52 -8.94 7.74
N ALA A 367 -1.40 -9.53 8.15
CA ALA A 367 -1.37 -10.96 8.42
C ALA A 367 -2.34 -11.32 9.58
N PRO A 368 -3.01 -12.48 9.51
CA PRO A 368 -3.91 -12.93 10.58
C PRO A 368 -3.12 -13.21 11.87
N GLU A 369 -3.84 -13.35 12.98
CA GLU A 369 -3.27 -13.64 14.29
C GLU A 369 -2.36 -14.89 14.29
N ILE A 370 -1.45 -14.94 15.26
CA ILE A 370 -0.55 -16.08 15.45
C ILE A 370 -1.28 -17.25 16.10
N ASN A 371 -0.82 -18.46 15.79
CA ASN A 371 -1.43 -19.67 16.30
C ASN A 371 -0.75 -20.17 17.59
N PHE A 372 -1.37 -19.90 18.74
CA PHE A 372 -0.85 -20.31 20.05
C PHE A 372 -0.79 -21.83 20.25
N SER A 373 -1.77 -22.57 19.71
CA SER A 373 -1.80 -24.05 19.83
C SER A 373 -0.64 -24.68 19.04
N ALA A 374 -0.35 -24.18 17.84
CA ALA A 374 0.80 -24.59 17.05
C ALA A 374 2.11 -24.28 17.78
N ALA A 375 2.20 -23.11 18.42
CA ALA A 375 3.36 -22.70 19.18
C ALA A 375 3.68 -23.66 20.32
N ALA A 376 2.67 -24.00 21.13
CA ALA A 376 2.81 -24.94 22.23
C ALA A 376 3.24 -26.33 21.73
N THR A 377 2.56 -26.83 20.70
CA THR A 377 2.80 -28.14 20.11
C THR A 377 4.22 -28.25 19.55
N ALA A 378 4.68 -27.29 18.75
CA ALA A 378 6.03 -27.31 18.18
C ALA A 378 7.12 -27.16 19.25
N ALA A 379 6.90 -26.32 20.26
CA ALA A 379 7.86 -26.17 21.36
C ALA A 379 8.02 -27.47 22.17
N ARG A 380 6.91 -28.15 22.51
CA ARG A 380 6.96 -29.44 23.22
C ARG A 380 7.61 -30.53 22.37
N TRP A 381 7.32 -30.55 21.07
CA TRP A 381 7.96 -31.47 20.14
C TRP A 381 9.47 -31.24 20.06
N ALA A 382 9.91 -30.00 19.85
CA ALA A 382 11.33 -29.64 19.78
C ALA A 382 12.06 -29.83 21.12
N ALA A 383 11.35 -29.81 22.25
CA ALA A 383 11.89 -30.16 23.56
C ALA A 383 12.08 -31.67 23.79
N GLY A 384 11.76 -32.52 22.80
CA GLY A 384 12.01 -33.98 22.85
C GLY A 384 10.81 -34.84 23.26
N LEU A 385 9.59 -34.30 23.29
CA LEU A 385 8.39 -35.10 23.58
C LEU A 385 8.19 -36.22 22.55
N ASP A 386 7.87 -37.44 22.97
CA ASP A 386 7.64 -38.55 22.03
C ASP A 386 6.38 -38.33 21.17
N TRP A 387 6.39 -38.85 19.93
CA TRP A 387 5.33 -38.59 18.96
C TRP A 387 3.96 -39.10 19.43
N ALA A 388 3.91 -40.33 19.93
CA ALA A 388 2.68 -40.94 20.42
C ALA A 388 2.06 -40.14 21.58
N THR A 389 2.88 -39.57 22.45
CA THR A 389 2.41 -38.66 23.51
C THR A 389 2.01 -37.30 22.96
N LEU A 390 2.72 -36.73 22.00
CA LEU A 390 2.32 -35.47 21.36
C LEU A 390 0.93 -35.60 20.74
N VAL A 391 0.70 -36.63 19.93
CA VAL A 391 -0.60 -36.93 19.29
C VAL A 391 -1.68 -37.12 20.35
N ARG A 392 -1.43 -37.96 21.37
CA ARG A 392 -2.40 -38.24 22.43
C ARG A 392 -2.79 -36.99 23.23
N ARG A 393 -1.82 -36.10 23.52
CA ARG A 393 -2.06 -34.89 24.32
C ARG A 393 -2.73 -33.78 23.52
N THR A 394 -2.35 -33.60 22.26
CA THR A 394 -2.95 -32.59 21.38
C THR A 394 -4.33 -33.00 20.89
N ARG A 395 -4.58 -34.31 20.71
CA ARG A 395 -5.76 -34.86 20.04
C ARG A 395 -5.97 -34.32 18.63
N ALA A 396 -4.95 -33.71 18.04
CA ALA A 396 -4.97 -33.24 16.67
C ALA A 396 -4.73 -34.41 15.72
N GLU A 397 -5.20 -34.27 14.48
CA GLU A 397 -4.95 -35.23 13.42
C GLU A 397 -3.44 -35.33 13.15
N GLU A 398 -2.90 -36.55 13.09
CA GLU A 398 -1.45 -36.78 12.92
C GLU A 398 -0.90 -36.13 11.65
N GLY A 399 -1.68 -36.13 10.57
CA GLY A 399 -1.31 -35.48 9.30
C GLY A 399 -1.23 -33.96 9.41
N ASP A 400 -2.06 -33.33 10.23
CA ASP A 400 -1.98 -31.88 10.47
C ASP A 400 -0.74 -31.51 11.28
N LEU A 401 -0.45 -32.30 12.32
CA LEU A 401 0.76 -32.14 13.13
C LEU A 401 2.00 -32.28 12.26
N PHE A 402 2.06 -33.32 11.44
CA PHE A 402 3.15 -33.56 10.50
C PHE A 402 3.34 -32.35 9.57
N ARG A 403 2.27 -31.90 8.90
CA ARG A 403 2.33 -30.77 7.95
C ARG A 403 2.77 -29.48 8.65
N MET A 404 2.26 -29.20 9.84
CA MET A 404 2.61 -28.00 10.60
C MET A 404 4.08 -28.01 11.04
N LEU A 405 4.57 -29.15 11.54
CA LEU A 405 5.96 -29.29 11.98
C LEU A 405 6.93 -29.28 10.79
N SER A 406 6.59 -29.90 9.66
CA SER A 406 7.40 -29.84 8.44
C SER A 406 7.53 -28.41 7.91
N ARG A 407 6.41 -27.67 7.79
CA ARG A 407 6.42 -26.25 7.40
C ARG A 407 7.25 -25.40 8.36
N THR A 408 7.14 -25.66 9.66
CA THR A 408 7.91 -24.97 10.70
C THR A 408 9.40 -25.23 10.54
N GLY A 409 9.79 -26.49 10.36
CA GLY A 409 11.18 -26.88 10.14
C GLY A 409 11.77 -26.31 8.85
N GLU A 410 11.01 -26.32 7.75
CA GLU A 410 11.41 -25.71 6.48
C GLU A 410 11.63 -24.20 6.62
N ALA A 411 10.73 -23.49 7.30
CA ALA A 411 10.89 -22.06 7.56
C ALA A 411 12.13 -21.76 8.43
N LEU A 412 12.40 -22.59 9.45
CA LEU A 412 13.62 -22.48 10.25
C LEU A 412 14.89 -22.74 9.43
N LEU A 413 14.86 -23.69 8.49
CA LEU A 413 15.97 -23.91 7.56
C LEU A 413 16.22 -22.67 6.67
N GLN A 414 15.16 -22.00 6.19
CA GLN A 414 15.32 -20.73 5.46
C GLN A 414 16.00 -19.66 6.33
N ILE A 415 15.63 -19.54 7.62
CA ILE A 415 16.27 -18.61 8.55
C ILE A 415 17.73 -19.03 8.86
N SER A 416 18.04 -20.32 8.83
CA SER A 416 19.42 -20.78 9.02
C SER A 416 20.36 -20.35 7.88
N ASN A 417 19.82 -20.08 6.68
CA ASN A 417 20.61 -19.67 5.53
C ASN A 417 21.08 -18.20 5.60
N ILE A 418 20.49 -17.34 6.42
CA ILE A 418 20.87 -15.91 6.53
C ILE A 418 22.05 -15.65 7.48
N HIS A 419 22.94 -16.64 7.64
CA HIS A 419 24.08 -16.64 8.56
C HIS A 419 25.07 -15.46 8.38
N ASP A 420 25.22 -14.95 7.16
CA ASP A 420 26.10 -13.80 6.87
C ASP A 420 25.58 -12.49 7.50
N SER A 421 24.25 -12.34 7.59
CA SER A 421 23.62 -11.12 8.12
C SER A 421 23.24 -11.25 9.61
N HIS A 422 22.75 -12.42 10.03
CA HIS A 422 22.23 -12.66 11.38
C HIS A 422 22.72 -14.00 11.95
N PRO A 423 24.02 -14.14 12.29
CA PRO A 423 24.62 -15.41 12.67
C PRO A 423 23.99 -16.03 13.94
N ALA A 424 23.62 -15.21 14.92
CA ALA A 424 23.00 -15.69 16.15
C ALA A 424 21.60 -16.29 15.89
N ALA A 425 20.78 -15.62 15.07
CA ALA A 425 19.46 -16.11 14.70
C ALA A 425 19.56 -17.36 13.83
N ALA A 426 20.49 -17.38 12.87
CA ALA A 426 20.74 -18.53 12.00
C ALA A 426 21.14 -19.78 12.78
N ARG A 427 22.02 -19.64 13.79
CA ARG A 427 22.41 -20.74 14.68
C ARG A 427 21.21 -21.31 15.45
N ILE A 428 20.42 -20.46 16.11
CA ILE A 428 19.23 -20.91 16.86
C ILE A 428 18.21 -21.56 15.92
N ALA A 429 18.01 -21.00 14.73
CA ALA A 429 17.11 -21.57 13.73
C ALA A 429 17.58 -22.95 13.24
N SER A 430 18.89 -23.14 13.06
CA SER A 430 19.47 -24.44 12.71
C SER A 430 19.23 -25.49 13.81
N GLU A 431 19.49 -25.12 15.08
CA GLU A 431 19.25 -25.99 16.23
C GLU A 431 17.76 -26.35 16.37
N ALA A 432 16.87 -25.36 16.20
CA ALA A 432 15.42 -25.56 16.22
C ALA A 432 14.95 -26.43 15.05
N ALA A 433 15.47 -26.23 13.84
CA ALA A 433 15.13 -27.03 12.67
C ALA A 433 15.52 -28.50 12.89
N ALA A 434 16.71 -28.78 13.45
CA ALA A 434 17.14 -30.13 13.78
C ALA A 434 16.24 -30.78 14.85
N ALA A 435 15.81 -30.01 15.86
CA ALA A 435 14.93 -30.50 16.92
C ALA A 435 13.49 -30.80 16.43
N VAL A 436 13.01 -30.03 15.45
CA VAL A 436 11.67 -30.21 14.86
C VAL A 436 11.68 -31.30 13.79
N LEU A 437 12.68 -31.32 12.90
CA LEU A 437 12.79 -32.24 11.77
C LEU A 437 13.45 -33.57 12.18
N ARG A 438 12.91 -34.19 13.23
CA ARG A 438 13.27 -35.54 13.69
C ARG A 438 12.12 -36.51 13.40
N GLU A 439 12.40 -37.81 13.50
CA GLU A 439 11.39 -38.85 13.27
C GLU A 439 10.16 -38.64 14.17
N PRO A 440 8.92 -38.69 13.63
CA PRO A 440 8.55 -39.11 12.26
C PRO A 440 8.46 -37.97 11.23
N VAL A 441 8.61 -36.70 11.62
CA VAL A 441 8.42 -35.53 10.74
C VAL A 441 9.38 -35.53 9.56
N ARG A 442 10.61 -36.01 9.79
CA ARG A 442 11.59 -36.27 8.73
C ARG A 442 12.26 -37.61 9.00
N SER A 443 12.06 -38.57 8.10
CA SER A 443 12.81 -39.84 8.11
C SER A 443 14.11 -39.67 7.33
N GLU A 444 15.23 -40.10 7.90
CA GLU A 444 16.54 -40.17 7.19
C GLU A 444 16.57 -41.25 6.07
N ALA A 445 15.46 -41.94 5.82
CA ALA A 445 15.39 -43.07 4.89
C ALA A 445 15.37 -42.72 3.39
N ILE A 446 15.52 -41.43 3.01
CA ILE A 446 15.62 -41.01 1.60
C ILE A 446 16.63 -39.85 1.51
N ILE A 447 17.92 -40.19 1.48
CA ILE A 447 18.97 -39.38 0.84
C ILE A 447 19.72 -40.30 -0.12
#